data_AF-A0A1M5DF88-F1
#
_entry.id   AF-A0A1M5DF88-F1
#
_cell.length_a   1.000
_cell.length_b   1.000
_cell.length_c   1.000
_cell.angle_alpha   90.00
_cell.angle_beta   90.00
_cell.angle_gamma   90.00
#
_symmetry.space_group_name_H-M   'P 1'
#
loop_
_entity.id
_entity.type
_entity.pdbx_description
1 polymer ?
#
loop_
_entity_poly.entity_id
_entity_poly.type
_entity_poly.pdbx_seq_one_letter_code
_entity_poly.pdbx_strand_id
1 'polypeptide(L)'
;MSHFSVAVFTDGRKTIEELLEPYNENLVVPTYIRQTKLDAIKEVREEIAEYAINGPYAQWLSNKDEYEKGCKNESHLRYLREEFPKKLYWTDEDCYRDAIKYCEEDELDANGNILSTYNPRSKWDWYSIGGRWAGMLPAVTGT
;
A
#
# COMPACT_ATOMS: atom_id res chain seq x y z
N MET A 1 3.48 -8.72 5.73
CA MET A 1 3.93 -9.90 4.95
C MET A 1 2.88 -10.98 5.05
N SER A 2 2.16 -11.22 3.95
CA SER A 2 1.10 -12.23 3.88
C SER A 2 1.67 -13.51 3.29
N HIS A 3 1.39 -14.66 3.90
CA HIS A 3 1.75 -15.96 3.35
C HIS A 3 0.50 -16.59 2.72
N PHE A 4 0.63 -17.13 1.51
CA PHE A 4 -0.48 -17.76 0.80
C PHE A 4 -0.01 -19.00 0.03
N SER A 5 -0.94 -19.91 -0.23
CA SER A 5 -0.70 -21.09 -1.07
C SER A 5 -1.11 -20.78 -2.51
N VAL A 6 -0.29 -21.17 -3.49
CA VAL A 6 -0.58 -21.02 -4.93
C VAL A 6 -0.60 -22.39 -5.59
N ALA A 7 -1.59 -22.61 -6.46
CA ALA A 7 -1.59 -23.73 -7.39
C ALA A 7 -1.20 -23.21 -8.79
N VAL A 8 -0.23 -23.86 -9.43
CA VAL A 8 0.21 -23.55 -10.79
C VAL A 8 -0.21 -24.68 -11.71
N PHE A 9 -1.02 -24.37 -12.72
CA PHE A 9 -1.47 -25.32 -13.74
C PHE A 9 -0.68 -25.09 -15.02
N THR A 10 -0.13 -26.17 -15.59
CA THR A 10 0.66 -26.13 -16.83
C THR A 10 0.21 -27.25 -17.77
N ASP A 11 0.22 -26.97 -19.08
CA ASP A 11 0.04 -27.96 -20.15
C ASP A 11 1.37 -28.62 -20.56
N GLY A 12 2.46 -28.34 -19.81
CA GLY A 12 3.80 -28.83 -20.06
C GLY A 12 4.60 -28.01 -21.06
N ARG A 13 4.03 -26.96 -21.67
CA ARG A 13 4.76 -26.09 -22.62
C ARG A 13 5.67 -25.07 -21.95
N LYS A 14 5.39 -24.74 -20.68
CA LYS A 14 6.18 -23.80 -19.86
C LYS A 14 6.56 -24.43 -18.53
N THR A 15 7.73 -24.07 -18.03
CA THR A 15 8.16 -24.44 -16.67
C THR A 15 7.39 -23.64 -15.62
N ILE A 16 7.46 -24.08 -14.36
CA ILE A 16 6.83 -23.37 -13.24
C ILE A 16 7.46 -21.98 -13.09
N GLU A 17 8.77 -21.89 -13.26
CA GLU A 17 9.53 -20.64 -13.21
C GLU A 17 9.02 -19.66 -14.27
N GLU A 18 8.88 -20.11 -15.53
CA GLU A 18 8.36 -19.26 -16.62
C GLU A 18 6.92 -18.79 -16.39
N LEU A 19 6.11 -19.59 -15.71
CA LEU A 19 4.73 -19.23 -15.36
C LEU A 19 4.66 -18.24 -14.20
N LEU A 20 5.60 -18.33 -13.25
CA LEU A 20 5.63 -17.48 -12.06
C LEU A 20 6.39 -16.17 -12.27
N GLU A 21 7.36 -16.13 -13.18
CA GLU A 21 8.25 -14.99 -13.44
C GLU A 21 7.52 -13.65 -13.62
N PRO A 22 6.39 -13.55 -14.36
CA PRO A 22 5.66 -12.29 -14.50
C PRO A 22 5.09 -11.71 -13.19
N TYR A 23 5.05 -12.51 -12.12
CA TYR A 23 4.52 -12.15 -10.81
C TYR A 23 5.62 -12.02 -9.76
N ASN A 24 6.89 -12.13 -10.15
CA ASN A 24 8.05 -11.87 -9.30
C ASN A 24 8.07 -10.39 -8.92
N GLU A 25 8.11 -10.10 -7.63
CA GLU A 25 8.25 -8.76 -7.07
C GLU A 25 9.57 -8.09 -7.48
N ASN A 26 10.64 -8.88 -7.61
CA ASN A 26 11.97 -8.39 -7.96
C ASN A 26 12.12 -8.10 -9.46
N LEU A 27 11.08 -8.35 -10.27
CA LEU A 27 11.08 -8.02 -11.70
C LEU A 27 10.95 -6.51 -11.87
N VAL A 28 12.03 -5.85 -12.24
CA VAL A 28 12.01 -4.43 -12.62
C VAL A 28 11.36 -4.28 -13.99
N VAL A 29 10.27 -3.52 -14.05
CA VAL A 29 9.54 -3.24 -15.30
C VAL A 29 9.87 -1.84 -15.83
N PRO A 30 9.60 -1.56 -17.12
CA PRO A 30 9.73 -0.20 -17.64
C PRO A 30 8.94 0.80 -16.80
N THR A 31 9.50 2.00 -16.62
CA THR A 31 8.88 3.06 -15.82
C THR A 31 7.47 3.38 -16.32
N TYR A 32 6.54 3.49 -15.38
CA TYR A 32 5.16 3.88 -15.64
C TYR A 32 4.67 4.88 -14.58
N ILE A 33 3.60 5.61 -14.90
CA ILE A 33 2.91 6.46 -13.94
C ILE A 33 2.14 5.55 -12.98
N ARG A 34 2.65 5.41 -11.75
CA ARG A 34 1.96 4.69 -10.68
C ARG A 34 0.73 5.46 -10.21
N GLN A 35 0.85 6.78 -10.14
CA GLN A 35 -0.18 7.65 -9.61
C GLN A 35 -0.05 9.06 -10.17
N THR A 36 -1.17 9.69 -10.54
CA THR A 36 -1.16 11.06 -11.03
C THR A 36 -1.04 12.06 -9.88
N LYS A 37 -0.53 13.27 -10.13
CA LYS A 37 -0.50 14.35 -9.11
C LYS A 37 -1.89 14.61 -8.52
N LEU A 38 -2.92 14.65 -9.36
CA LEU A 38 -4.30 14.91 -8.93
C LEU A 38 -4.86 13.78 -8.06
N ASP A 39 -4.59 12.53 -8.42
CA ASP A 39 -5.03 11.38 -7.63
C ASP A 39 -4.31 11.34 -6.27
N ALA A 40 -3.01 11.64 -6.23
CA ALA A 40 -2.25 11.71 -4.98
C ALA A 40 -2.79 12.80 -4.03
N ILE A 41 -3.13 13.98 -4.55
CA ILE A 41 -3.77 15.05 -3.76
C ILE A 41 -5.14 14.60 -3.25
N LYS A 42 -5.94 13.97 -4.12
CA LYS A 42 -7.28 13.49 -3.77
C LYS A 42 -7.22 12.45 -2.66
N GLU A 43 -6.32 11.46 -2.76
CA GLU A 43 -6.15 10.44 -1.72
C GLU A 43 -5.77 11.04 -0.37
N VAL A 44 -4.81 11.97 -0.32
CA VAL A 44 -4.45 12.66 0.95
C VAL A 44 -5.65 13.42 1.52
N ARG A 45 -6.46 14.08 0.68
CA ARG A 45 -7.68 14.75 1.14
C ARG A 45 -8.70 13.78 1.70
N GLU A 46 -8.89 12.63 1.06
CA GLU A 46 -9.80 11.57 1.52
C GLU A 46 -9.31 10.97 2.85
N GLU A 47 -8.01 10.73 3.01
CA GLU A 47 -7.42 10.25 4.27
C GLU A 47 -7.61 11.26 5.42
N ILE A 48 -7.39 12.55 5.17
CA ILE A 48 -7.62 13.61 6.16
C ILE A 48 -9.11 13.65 6.54
N ALA A 49 -10.01 13.60 5.56
CA ALA A 49 -11.44 13.62 5.81
C ALA A 49 -11.89 12.38 6.61
N GLU A 50 -11.42 11.19 6.25
CA GLU A 50 -11.75 9.94 6.95
C GLU A 50 -11.23 9.95 8.39
N TYR A 51 -9.99 10.41 8.60
CA TYR A 51 -9.44 10.55 9.95
C TYR A 51 -10.23 11.55 10.81
N ALA A 52 -10.74 12.61 10.18
CA ALA A 52 -11.54 13.65 10.85
C ALA A 52 -12.97 13.22 11.19
N ILE A 53 -13.58 12.35 10.37
CA ILE A 53 -14.98 11.94 10.50
C ILE A 53 -15.12 10.62 11.26
N ASN A 54 -14.29 9.63 10.94
CA ASN A 54 -14.40 8.26 11.46
C ASN A 54 -13.16 7.83 12.28
N GLY A 55 -12.05 8.56 12.16
CA GLY A 55 -10.79 8.19 12.79
C GLY A 55 -10.61 8.65 14.23
N PRO A 56 -9.38 8.53 14.75
CA PRO A 56 -9.01 8.95 16.10
C PRO A 56 -9.33 10.41 16.43
N TYR A 57 -9.31 11.32 15.44
CA TYR A 57 -9.66 12.72 15.67
C TYR A 57 -11.14 12.90 16.00
N ALA A 58 -12.03 12.19 15.29
CA ALA A 58 -13.46 12.21 15.59
C ALA A 58 -13.78 11.69 17.00
N GLN A 59 -13.11 10.60 17.40
CA GLN A 59 -13.24 10.02 18.74
C GLN A 59 -12.74 10.98 19.82
N TRP A 60 -11.57 11.60 19.60
CA TRP A 60 -11.04 12.62 20.49
C TRP A 60 -11.97 13.82 20.61
N LEU A 61 -12.55 14.31 19.50
CA LEU A 61 -13.53 15.40 19.54
C LEU A 61 -14.82 15.04 20.29
N SER A 62 -15.25 13.78 20.24
CA SER A 62 -16.49 13.32 20.89
C SER A 62 -16.39 13.32 22.42
N ASN A 63 -15.24 12.91 22.98
CA ASN A 63 -14.97 13.00 24.42
C ASN A 63 -13.47 13.16 24.70
N LYS A 64 -12.99 14.41 24.71
CA LYS A 64 -11.56 14.74 24.87
C LYS A 64 -10.99 14.23 26.18
N ASP A 65 -11.68 14.46 27.30
CA ASP A 65 -11.17 14.14 28.64
C ASP A 65 -10.99 12.63 28.83
N GLU A 66 -11.94 11.83 28.34
CA GLU A 66 -11.87 10.37 28.42
C GLU A 66 -10.78 9.82 27.49
N TYR A 67 -10.72 10.30 26.25
CA TYR A 67 -9.72 9.89 25.27
C TYR A 67 -8.29 10.18 25.76
N GLU A 68 -8.07 11.38 26.29
CA GLU A 68 -6.75 11.81 26.79
C GLU A 68 -6.32 11.06 28.04
N LYS A 69 -7.24 10.74 28.97
CA LYS A 69 -6.94 9.88 30.14
C LYS A 69 -6.56 8.45 29.73
N GLY A 70 -7.19 7.93 28.67
CA GLY A 70 -6.92 6.59 28.16
C GLY A 70 -5.66 6.49 27.29
N CYS A 71 -5.20 7.61 26.71
CA CYS A 71 -4.07 7.63 25.79
C CYS A 71 -2.73 7.79 26.51
N LYS A 72 -1.86 6.77 26.39
CA LYS A 72 -0.50 6.80 26.97
C LYS A 72 0.56 7.44 26.07
N ASN A 73 0.19 7.81 24.84
CA ASN A 73 1.12 8.34 23.84
C ASN A 73 0.97 9.86 23.74
N GLU A 74 1.85 10.59 24.41
CA GLU A 74 1.83 12.06 24.42
C GLU A 74 2.04 12.67 23.02
N SER A 75 2.85 12.03 22.17
CA SER A 75 3.06 12.49 20.79
C SER A 75 1.79 12.38 19.95
N HIS A 76 1.00 11.33 20.15
CA HIS A 76 -0.31 11.20 19.50
C HIS A 76 -1.27 12.29 19.96
N LEU A 77 -1.32 12.59 21.26
CA LEU A 77 -2.16 13.68 21.79
C LEU A 77 -1.74 15.05 21.25
N ARG A 78 -0.44 15.33 21.18
CA ARG A 78 0.08 16.55 20.55
C ARG A 78 -0.29 16.63 19.08
N TYR A 79 -0.18 15.52 18.33
CA TYR A 79 -0.60 15.47 16.94
C TYR A 79 -2.08 15.83 16.78
N LEU A 80 -2.97 15.24 17.59
CA LEU A 80 -4.40 15.54 17.56
C LEU A 80 -4.72 17.00 17.92
N ARG A 81 -4.00 17.58 18.88
CA ARG A 81 -4.24 18.94 19.36
C ARG A 81 -3.70 20.02 18.43
N GLU A 82 -2.52 19.80 17.86
CA GLU A 82 -1.72 20.89 17.26
C GLU A 82 -1.38 20.69 15.79
N GLU A 83 -1.26 19.44 15.33
CA GLU A 83 -0.79 19.14 13.97
C GLU A 83 -1.95 18.79 13.03
N PHE A 84 -2.76 17.80 13.41
CA PHE A 84 -3.89 17.34 12.60
C PHE A 84 -4.89 18.46 12.26
N PRO A 85 -5.30 19.36 13.18
CA PRO A 85 -6.25 20.42 12.85
C PRO A 85 -5.75 21.36 11.75
N LYS A 86 -4.43 21.53 11.61
CA LYS A 86 -3.84 22.33 10.52
C LYS A 86 -4.00 21.64 9.17
N LYS A 87 -4.00 20.30 9.13
CA LYS A 87 -4.21 19.50 7.92
C LYS A 87 -5.58 19.71 7.29
N LEU A 88 -6.60 20.04 8.09
CA LEU A 88 -7.95 20.33 7.60
C LEU A 88 -8.00 21.56 6.66
N TYR A 89 -7.00 22.44 6.75
CA TYR A 89 -6.91 23.67 5.96
C TYR A 89 -5.83 23.60 4.87
N TRP A 90 -5.32 22.41 4.57
CA TRP A 90 -4.29 22.23 3.57
C TRP A 90 -4.75 22.60 2.15
N THR A 91 -3.88 23.33 1.46
CA THR A 91 -3.99 23.58 0.03
C THR A 91 -3.65 22.32 -0.77
N ASP A 92 -3.95 22.33 -2.07
CA ASP A 92 -3.58 21.21 -2.94
C ASP A 92 -2.07 20.96 -2.95
N GLU A 93 -1.24 22.02 -2.84
CA GLU A 93 0.21 21.88 -2.76
C GLU A 93 0.68 21.33 -1.40
N ASP A 94 -0.01 21.63 -0.30
CA ASP A 94 0.29 21.01 0.99
C ASP A 94 -0.03 19.51 0.98
N CYS A 95 -1.19 19.14 0.43
CA CYS A 95 -1.57 17.74 0.25
C CYS A 95 -0.58 17.02 -0.67
N TYR A 96 -0.19 17.64 -1.79
CA TYR A 96 0.77 17.07 -2.71
C TYR A 96 2.13 16.85 -2.04
N ARG A 97 2.64 17.85 -1.31
CA ARG A 97 3.90 17.74 -0.57
C ARG A 97 3.87 16.62 0.48
N ASP A 98 2.74 16.41 1.17
CA ASP A 98 2.59 15.26 2.09
C ASP A 98 2.56 13.93 1.34
N ALA A 99 1.93 13.88 0.15
CA ALA A 99 1.87 12.68 -0.69
C ALA A 99 3.25 12.24 -1.19
N ILE A 100 4.12 13.18 -1.57
CA ILE A 100 5.45 12.90 -2.13
C ILE A 100 6.59 12.96 -1.11
N LYS A 101 6.31 13.13 0.19
CA LYS A 101 7.35 13.36 1.22
C LYS A 101 8.39 12.24 1.37
N TYR A 102 8.09 11.06 0.85
CA TYR A 102 8.98 9.90 0.84
C TYR A 102 9.34 9.46 -0.59
N CYS A 103 8.97 10.24 -1.59
CA CYS A 103 9.40 10.01 -2.97
C CYS A 103 10.75 10.67 -3.20
N GLU A 104 11.61 9.98 -3.95
CA GLU A 104 12.84 10.57 -4.46
C GLU A 104 12.56 11.41 -5.73
N GLU A 105 13.48 12.31 -6.07
CA GLU A 105 13.28 13.22 -7.23
C GLU A 105 13.13 12.48 -8.56
N ASP A 106 13.80 11.32 -8.72
CA ASP A 106 13.73 10.49 -9.91
C ASP A 106 12.46 9.61 -9.98
N GLU A 107 11.66 9.58 -8.91
CA GLU A 107 10.34 8.98 -8.87
C GLU A 107 9.23 9.95 -9.28
N LEU A 108 9.57 11.17 -9.71
CA LEU A 108 8.61 12.19 -10.13
C LEU A 108 8.84 12.60 -11.58
N ASP A 109 7.77 12.67 -12.37
CA ASP A 109 7.86 13.27 -13.72
C ASP A 109 7.76 14.80 -13.67
N ALA A 110 7.97 15.46 -14.82
CA ALA A 110 7.89 16.91 -14.94
C ALA A 110 6.51 17.51 -14.62
N ASN A 111 5.45 16.70 -14.60
CA ASN A 111 4.09 17.10 -14.23
C ASN A 111 3.78 16.83 -12.75
N GLY A 112 4.72 16.24 -12.01
CA GLY A 112 4.56 15.82 -10.62
C GLY A 112 3.83 14.50 -10.44
N ASN A 113 3.68 13.69 -11.49
CA ASN A 113 3.15 12.33 -11.34
C ASN A 113 4.20 11.43 -10.68
N ILE A 114 3.72 10.48 -9.87
CA ILE A 114 4.59 9.53 -9.18
C ILE A 114 4.82 8.33 -10.10
N LEU A 115 6.08 8.08 -10.39
CA LEU A 115 6.57 7.01 -11.24
C LEU A 115 6.89 5.76 -10.44
N SER A 116 6.94 4.63 -11.12
CA SER A 116 7.46 3.39 -10.53
C SER A 116 8.01 2.46 -11.59
N THR A 117 8.98 1.64 -11.21
CA THR A 117 9.47 0.47 -11.95
C THR A 117 9.10 -0.84 -11.26
N TYR A 118 8.32 -0.76 -10.17
CA TYR A 118 7.87 -1.92 -9.40
C TYR A 118 6.85 -2.73 -10.20
N ASN A 119 6.96 -4.06 -10.19
CA ASN A 119 6.07 -4.92 -10.96
C ASN A 119 4.61 -4.79 -10.47
N PRO A 120 3.68 -4.20 -11.27
CA PRO A 120 2.28 -4.07 -10.85
C PRO A 120 1.55 -5.42 -10.76
N ARG A 121 2.13 -6.48 -11.33
CA ARG A 121 1.62 -7.84 -11.24
C ARG A 121 2.25 -8.63 -10.09
N SER A 122 3.13 -8.04 -9.29
CA SER A 122 3.83 -8.77 -8.23
C SER A 122 2.84 -9.53 -7.34
N LYS A 123 3.24 -10.75 -6.99
CA LYS A 123 2.53 -11.61 -6.02
C LYS A 123 3.49 -12.20 -5.01
N TRP A 124 4.73 -12.48 -5.39
CA TRP A 124 5.71 -13.15 -4.55
C TRP A 124 7.08 -12.49 -4.68
N ASP A 125 7.79 -12.42 -3.57
CA ASP A 125 9.21 -12.08 -3.44
C ASP A 125 10.08 -13.34 -3.36
N TRP A 126 9.54 -14.42 -2.80
CA TRP A 126 10.08 -15.78 -2.85
C TRP A 126 8.98 -16.84 -2.82
N TYR A 127 9.28 -18.06 -3.27
CA TYR A 127 8.37 -19.21 -3.16
C TYR A 127 9.12 -20.52 -2.92
N SER A 128 8.40 -21.55 -2.49
CA SER A 128 8.88 -22.93 -2.38
C SER A 128 7.83 -23.90 -2.92
N ILE A 129 8.25 -24.86 -3.74
CA ILE A 129 7.37 -25.88 -4.32
C ILE A 129 7.12 -26.99 -3.30
N GLY A 130 5.87 -27.41 -3.15
CA GLY A 130 5.48 -28.50 -2.25
C GLY A 130 5.39 -28.04 -0.80
N GLY A 131 6.47 -27.48 -0.22
CA GLY A 131 6.48 -26.97 1.14
C GLY A 131 5.76 -27.88 2.16
N ARG A 132 4.85 -27.30 2.95
CA ARG A 132 3.97 -28.04 3.90
C ARG A 132 3.04 -29.05 3.21
N TRP A 133 2.68 -28.81 1.94
CA TRP A 133 1.67 -29.54 1.19
C TRP A 133 2.25 -30.60 0.23
N ALA A 134 3.56 -30.86 0.33
CA ALA A 134 4.25 -31.79 -0.56
C ALA A 134 3.61 -33.19 -0.45
N GLY A 135 3.16 -33.72 -1.60
CA GLY A 135 2.49 -35.03 -1.68
C GLY A 135 1.06 -35.09 -1.14
N MET A 136 0.47 -33.96 -0.69
CA MET A 136 -0.89 -33.93 -0.13
C MET A 136 -1.98 -33.66 -1.17
N LEU A 137 -1.61 -33.23 -2.38
CA LEU A 137 -2.55 -32.99 -3.49
C LEU A 137 -2.51 -34.17 -4.46
N PRO A 138 -3.41 -35.17 -4.31
CA PRO A 138 -3.54 -36.23 -5.29
C PRO A 138 -4.16 -35.67 -6.58
N ALA A 139 -3.49 -35.88 -7.71
CA ALA A 139 -4.13 -35.68 -9.01
C ALA A 139 -5.19 -36.78 -9.18
N VAL A 140 -6.47 -36.41 -9.27
CA VAL A 140 -7.48 -37.32 -9.80
C VAL A 140 -7.16 -37.44 -11.28
N THR A 141 -6.65 -38.58 -11.72
CA THR A 141 -6.45 -38.87 -13.14
C THR A 141 -7.81 -38.76 -13.82
N GLY A 142 -8.04 -37.66 -14.55
CA GLY A 142 -9.22 -37.48 -15.37
C GLY A 142 -9.22 -38.51 -16.49
N THR A 143 -10.28 -39.31 -16.55
CA THR A 143 -10.59 -40.28 -17.61
C THR A 143 -10.81 -39.61 -18.96
#